data_AF-A0A7Y4A3J5-F1
#
_entry.id   AF-A0A7Y4A3J5-F1
#
_cell.length_a   1.000
_cell.length_b   1.000
_cell.length_c   1.000
_cell.angle_alpha   90.00
_cell.angle_beta   90.00
_cell.angle_gamma   90.00
#
_symmetry.space_group_name_H-M   'P 1'
#
loop_
_entity.id
_entity.type
_entity.pdbx_description
1 polymer ?
#
loop_
_entity_poly.entity_id
_entity_poly.type
_entity_poly.pdbx_seq_one_letter_code
_entity_poly.pdbx_strand_id
1 'polypeptide(L)'
;MRNLFIIALATLSCSVFASNLKDTVPVPKTKLEQFSAKTGVVLVRGFEKIGSATGLYSTVVNVESKEFTNVSTGQKEYGITIEAFKEDGRYDKSHTTFIDYDEIDSLIAGIDYISKINPEVTQFQDFQADYSTKGDLKISTFSSGDKVMAAVSSGKIGGVAAYYNLADLSKVKDLVLKAKTKIEEVK
;
A
#
# COMPACT_ATOMS: atom_id res chain seq x y z
N MET A 1 -46.27 63.90 -6.79
CA MET A 1 -45.59 63.04 -7.77
C MET A 1 -44.31 62.52 -7.10
N ARG A 2 -44.32 61.31 -6.51
CA ARG A 2 -43.95 60.03 -7.16
C ARG A 2 -42.41 59.96 -7.33
N ASN A 3 -41.62 59.30 -6.48
CA ASN A 3 -41.54 57.84 -6.26
C ASN A 3 -40.72 57.51 -4.99
N LEU A 4 -41.22 56.58 -4.17
CA LEU A 4 -40.44 55.89 -3.12
C LEU A 4 -39.79 54.65 -3.76
N PHE A 5 -38.46 54.57 -3.80
CA PHE A 5 -37.74 53.36 -4.22
C PHE A 5 -37.63 52.41 -3.02
N ILE A 6 -38.29 51.25 -3.10
CA ILE A 6 -38.09 50.14 -2.17
C ILE A 6 -37.00 49.24 -2.75
N ILE A 7 -35.83 49.21 -2.12
CA ILE A 7 -34.77 48.24 -2.44
C ILE A 7 -35.09 46.96 -1.67
N ALA A 8 -35.59 45.94 -2.36
CA ALA A 8 -35.75 44.60 -1.82
C ALA A 8 -34.39 43.89 -1.83
N LEU A 9 -33.77 43.75 -0.67
CA LEU A 9 -32.53 43.00 -0.48
C LEU A 9 -32.87 41.50 -0.46
N ALA A 10 -32.67 40.82 -1.59
CA ALA A 10 -32.82 39.37 -1.68
C ALA A 10 -31.63 38.69 -0.96
N THR A 11 -31.84 38.30 0.29
CA THR A 11 -30.94 37.39 1.02
C THR A 11 -31.07 36.01 0.41
N LEU A 12 -30.26 35.71 -0.61
CA LEU A 12 -30.10 34.37 -1.15
C LEU A 12 -29.38 33.53 -0.09
N SER A 13 -30.16 32.83 0.75
CA SER A 13 -29.65 31.84 1.68
C SER A 13 -29.01 30.70 0.89
N CYS A 14 -27.68 30.66 0.84
CA CYS A 14 -26.93 29.48 0.44
C CYS A 14 -27.16 28.37 1.48
N SER A 15 -28.26 27.64 1.33
CA SER A 15 -28.57 26.48 2.16
C SER A 15 -27.65 25.32 1.77
N VAL A 16 -26.52 25.23 2.49
CA VAL A 16 -25.89 24.01 3.04
C VAL A 16 -26.15 22.72 2.24
N PHE A 17 -25.31 22.45 1.23
CA PHE A 17 -25.04 21.08 0.76
C PHE A 17 -23.79 20.54 1.46
N ALA A 18 -23.86 20.29 2.76
CA ALA A 18 -22.72 19.73 3.52
C ALA A 18 -23.10 18.57 4.45
N SER A 19 -24.37 18.18 4.53
CA SER A 19 -24.88 17.25 5.54
C SER A 19 -24.86 15.76 5.15
N ASN A 20 -24.27 15.37 4.00
CA ASN A 20 -24.29 13.98 3.53
C ASN A 20 -22.90 13.39 3.21
N LEU A 21 -21.83 13.91 3.80
CA LEU A 21 -20.56 13.18 3.84
C LEU A 21 -20.63 12.18 5.00
N LYS A 22 -21.05 10.95 4.73
CA LYS A 22 -20.81 9.84 5.67
C LYS A 22 -19.31 9.58 5.66
N ASP A 23 -18.62 10.00 6.71
CA ASP A 23 -17.28 9.50 7.01
C ASP A 23 -17.39 8.00 7.28
N THR A 24 -17.16 7.19 6.24
CA THR A 24 -17.08 5.74 6.39
C THR A 24 -15.75 5.40 7.02
N VAL A 25 -15.78 4.83 8.22
CA VAL A 25 -14.58 4.27 8.85
C VAL A 25 -14.02 3.17 7.93
N PRO A 26 -12.74 3.23 7.54
CA PRO A 26 -12.14 2.18 6.70
C PRO A 26 -12.25 0.82 7.38
N VAL A 27 -12.77 -0.17 6.65
CA VAL A 27 -12.83 -1.56 7.12
C VAL A 27 -11.45 -2.20 6.97
N PRO A 28 -10.88 -2.81 8.02
CA PRO A 28 -9.62 -3.54 7.93
C PRO A 28 -9.67 -4.65 6.87
N LYS A 29 -8.64 -4.72 6.00
CA LYS A 29 -8.60 -5.66 4.87
C LYS A 29 -7.77 -6.91 5.17
N THR A 30 -6.80 -6.79 6.08
CA THR A 30 -5.91 -7.88 6.49
C THR A 30 -6.18 -8.31 7.93
N LYS A 31 -5.77 -9.52 8.30
CA LYS A 31 -5.84 -10.02 9.68
C LYS A 31 -4.99 -9.15 10.61
N LEU A 32 -3.81 -8.71 10.16
CA LEU A 32 -2.96 -7.80 10.94
C LEU A 32 -3.62 -6.45 11.23
N GLU A 33 -4.34 -5.89 10.25
CA GLU A 33 -5.11 -4.65 10.44
C GLU A 33 -6.30 -4.88 11.38
N GLN A 34 -7.06 -5.98 11.18
CA GLN A 34 -8.18 -6.35 12.05
C GLN A 34 -7.71 -6.53 13.50
N PHE A 35 -6.56 -7.17 13.67
CA PHE A 35 -5.95 -7.38 14.96
C PHE A 35 -5.53 -6.05 15.61
N SER A 36 -4.93 -5.16 14.83
CA SER A 36 -4.51 -3.84 15.30
C SER A 36 -5.65 -2.91 15.67
N ALA A 37 -6.84 -3.13 15.10
CA ALA A 37 -8.06 -2.36 15.37
C ALA A 37 -8.78 -2.80 16.67
N LYS A 38 -8.38 -3.91 17.30
CA LYS A 38 -9.01 -4.37 18.55
C LYS A 38 -8.74 -3.39 19.70
N THR A 39 -9.80 -3.01 20.42
CA THR A 39 -9.75 -2.11 21.58
C THR A 39 -10.02 -2.85 22.89
N GLY A 40 -9.56 -2.32 24.02
CA GLY A 40 -9.84 -2.89 25.35
C GLY A 40 -9.08 -4.19 25.67
N VAL A 41 -8.09 -4.54 24.86
CA VAL A 41 -7.23 -5.71 25.03
C VAL A 41 -5.77 -5.30 24.94
N VAL A 42 -4.88 -6.04 25.60
CA VAL A 42 -3.44 -5.85 25.45
C VAL A 42 -2.96 -6.61 24.22
N LEU A 43 -2.36 -5.89 23.27
CA LEU A 43 -1.74 -6.45 22.08
C LEU A 43 -0.23 -6.30 22.18
N VAL A 44 0.51 -7.42 22.10
CA VAL A 44 1.97 -7.42 21.97
C VAL A 44 2.30 -7.48 20.49
N ARG A 45 3.19 -6.60 20.02
CA ARG A 45 3.62 -6.51 18.62
C ARG A 45 5.12 -6.72 18.52
N GLY A 46 5.52 -7.92 18.11
CA GLY A 46 6.87 -8.21 17.66
C GLY A 46 7.08 -7.70 16.23
N PHE A 47 8.24 -7.13 15.97
CA PHE A 47 8.66 -6.73 14.63
C PHE A 47 10.16 -6.88 14.48
N GLU A 48 10.59 -7.26 13.28
CA GLU A 48 12.00 -7.38 12.92
C GLU A 48 12.23 -6.76 11.55
N LYS A 49 13.16 -5.80 11.48
CA LYS A 49 13.56 -5.20 10.21
C LYS A 49 14.38 -6.21 9.41
N ILE A 50 13.88 -6.59 8.25
CA ILE A 50 14.54 -7.56 7.36
C ILE A 50 15.53 -6.87 6.44
N GLY A 51 15.16 -5.70 5.93
CA GLY A 51 16.04 -4.89 5.11
C GLY A 51 15.32 -3.86 4.25
N SER A 52 16.09 -3.28 3.34
CA SER A 52 15.66 -2.22 2.44
C SER A 52 16.14 -2.53 1.02
N ALA A 53 15.28 -2.31 0.03
CA ALA A 53 15.61 -2.41 -1.39
C ALA A 53 15.56 -1.02 -2.02
N THR A 54 16.73 -0.46 -2.33
CA THR A 54 16.83 0.83 -3.02
C THR A 54 16.36 0.70 -4.46
N GLY A 55 15.43 1.57 -4.85
CA GLY A 55 14.91 1.73 -6.20
C GLY A 55 15.50 2.95 -6.91
N LEU A 56 14.86 3.31 -8.01
CA LEU A 56 15.15 4.50 -8.81
C LEU A 56 14.55 5.75 -8.17
N TYR A 57 15.00 6.93 -8.60
CA TYR A 57 14.42 8.23 -8.22
C TYR A 57 14.31 8.47 -6.70
N SER A 58 15.35 8.05 -5.96
CA SER A 58 15.40 8.17 -4.49
C SER A 58 14.22 7.50 -3.78
N THR A 59 13.79 6.36 -4.33
CA THR A 59 12.75 5.53 -3.71
C THR A 59 13.34 4.29 -3.06
N VAL A 60 12.71 3.81 -2.00
CA VAL A 60 13.14 2.64 -1.23
C VAL A 60 11.91 1.83 -0.82
N VAL A 61 12.04 0.50 -0.82
CA VAL A 61 11.10 -0.39 -0.15
C VAL A 61 11.74 -0.95 1.12
N ASN A 62 11.08 -0.77 2.27
CA ASN A 62 11.47 -1.39 3.53
C ASN A 62 10.55 -2.59 3.83
N VAL A 63 11.13 -3.69 4.31
CA VAL A 63 10.37 -4.91 4.67
C VAL A 63 10.64 -5.28 6.12
N GLU A 64 9.58 -5.55 6.87
CA GLU A 64 9.65 -6.06 8.24
C GLU A 64 8.75 -7.28 8.42
N SER A 65 9.19 -8.24 9.23
CA SER A 65 8.35 -9.33 9.72
C SER A 65 7.59 -8.90 10.96
N LYS A 66 6.37 -9.40 11.14
CA LYS A 66 5.46 -9.06 12.25
C LYS A 66 4.90 -10.31 12.93
N GLU A 67 4.81 -10.26 14.26
CA GLU A 67 4.06 -11.17 15.11
C GLU A 67 3.17 -10.34 16.05
N PHE A 68 1.85 -10.49 15.98
CA PHE A 68 0.92 -9.83 16.88
C PHE A 68 0.26 -10.87 17.80
N THR A 69 0.33 -10.64 19.11
CA THR A 69 -0.27 -11.53 20.13
C THR A 69 -1.30 -10.78 20.96
N ASN A 70 -2.48 -11.38 21.15
CA ASN A 70 -3.52 -10.88 22.01
C ASN A 70 -3.38 -11.59 23.35
N VAL A 71 -2.94 -10.85 24.38
CA VAL A 71 -2.54 -11.45 25.67
C VAL A 71 -3.72 -12.15 26.35
N SER A 72 -4.93 -11.63 26.18
CA SER A 72 -6.14 -12.16 26.83
C SER A 72 -6.59 -13.51 26.25
N THR A 73 -6.27 -13.79 24.98
CA THR A 73 -6.74 -14.99 24.26
C THR A 73 -5.61 -15.94 23.85
N GLY A 74 -4.36 -15.47 23.86
CA GLY A 74 -3.23 -16.18 23.27
C GLY A 74 -3.25 -16.22 21.73
N GLN A 75 -4.24 -15.60 21.07
CA GLN A 75 -4.30 -15.57 19.61
C GLN A 75 -3.07 -14.84 19.05
N LYS A 76 -2.42 -15.48 18.08
CA LYS A 76 -1.29 -14.91 17.32
C LYS A 76 -1.65 -14.72 15.86
N GLU A 77 -1.22 -13.60 15.29
CA GLU A 77 -1.27 -13.35 13.84
C GLU A 77 0.13 -12.98 13.35
N TYR A 78 0.46 -13.43 12.15
CA TYR A 78 1.77 -13.24 11.54
C TYR A 78 1.64 -12.63 10.15
N GLY A 79 2.68 -11.93 9.72
CA GLY A 79 2.78 -11.41 8.36
C GLY A 79 3.93 -10.44 8.23
N ILE A 80 3.90 -9.60 7.20
CA ILE A 80 4.95 -8.62 6.93
C ILE A 80 4.35 -7.23 6.74
N THR A 81 5.17 -6.20 6.93
CA THR A 81 4.89 -4.86 6.42
C THR A 81 5.84 -4.52 5.29
N ILE A 82 5.30 -3.86 4.26
CA ILE A 82 6.08 -3.30 3.17
C ILE A 82 5.80 -1.80 3.14
N GLU A 83 6.83 -1.02 3.41
CA GLU A 83 6.79 0.44 3.31
C GLU A 83 7.44 0.86 1.99
N ALA A 84 6.71 1.63 1.19
CA ALA A 84 7.29 2.37 0.08
C ALA A 84 7.65 3.77 0.58
N PHE A 85 8.88 4.20 0.35
CA PHE A 85 9.43 5.48 0.74
C PHE A 85 9.95 6.22 -0.49
N LYS A 86 9.73 7.54 -0.55
CA LYS A 86 10.30 8.44 -1.55
C LYS A 86 10.83 9.70 -0.88
N GLU A 87 12.11 9.97 -1.09
CA GLU A 87 12.73 11.25 -0.75
C GLU A 87 12.34 12.30 -1.80
N ASP A 88 11.72 13.41 -1.38
CA ASP A 88 11.22 14.47 -2.28
C ASP A 88 11.82 15.85 -1.94
N GLY A 89 12.86 15.88 -1.09
CA GLY A 89 13.67 17.06 -0.72
C GLY A 89 12.97 18.14 0.13
N ARG A 90 11.64 18.24 0.09
CA ARG A 90 10.84 19.11 0.98
C ARG A 90 10.05 18.33 2.02
N TYR A 91 9.37 17.27 1.57
CA TYR A 91 8.59 16.38 2.42
C TYR A 91 8.77 14.96 1.90
N ASP A 92 9.44 14.14 2.68
CA ASP A 92 9.52 12.72 2.39
C ASP A 92 8.13 12.10 2.47
N LYS A 93 7.87 11.14 1.59
CA LYS A 93 6.60 10.43 1.53
C LYS A 93 6.86 8.98 1.85
N SER A 94 6.07 8.43 2.77
CA SER A 94 6.03 6.99 2.96
C SER A 94 4.62 6.48 3.16
N HIS A 95 4.41 5.22 2.79
CA HIS A 95 3.17 4.52 3.07
C HIS A 95 3.49 3.06 3.37
N THR A 96 2.83 2.49 4.38
CA THR A 96 3.03 1.12 4.82
C THR A 96 1.78 0.28 4.56
N THR A 97 1.97 -0.87 3.95
CA THR A 97 0.94 -1.89 3.75
C THR A 97 1.24 -3.12 4.60
N PHE A 98 0.21 -3.73 5.15
CA PHE A 98 0.25 -5.03 5.83
C PHE A 98 -0.05 -6.16 4.84
N ILE A 99 0.69 -7.26 4.95
CA ILE A 99 0.48 -8.49 4.18
C ILE A 99 0.36 -9.64 5.19
N ASP A 100 -0.76 -10.36 5.16
CA ASP A 100 -0.95 -11.53 6.02
C ASP A 100 -0.03 -12.68 5.59
N TYR A 101 0.37 -13.53 6.54
CA TYR A 101 1.28 -14.65 6.28
C TYR A 101 0.81 -15.57 5.15
N ASP A 102 -0.49 -15.82 5.02
CA ASP A 102 -1.09 -16.64 3.96
C ASP A 102 -1.08 -15.98 2.56
N GLU A 103 -0.77 -14.69 2.45
CA GLU A 103 -0.61 -13.97 1.17
C GLU A 103 0.85 -13.87 0.70
N ILE A 104 1.82 -14.25 1.52
CA ILE A 104 3.25 -14.04 1.21
C ILE A 104 3.67 -14.88 -0.02
N ASP A 105 3.22 -16.12 -0.13
CA ASP A 105 3.57 -16.99 -1.27
C ASP A 105 3.01 -16.48 -2.59
N SER A 106 1.76 -16.00 -2.59
CA SER A 106 1.18 -15.39 -3.78
C SER A 106 1.88 -14.09 -4.16
N LEU A 107 2.34 -13.30 -3.18
CA LEU A 107 3.14 -12.11 -3.43
C LEU A 107 4.48 -12.44 -4.06
N ILE A 108 5.20 -13.44 -3.56
CA ILE A 108 6.48 -13.91 -4.14
C ILE A 108 6.25 -14.37 -5.59
N ALA A 109 5.21 -15.16 -5.84
CA ALA A 109 4.87 -15.62 -7.19
C ALA A 109 4.49 -14.45 -8.12
N GLY A 110 3.74 -13.47 -7.63
CA GLY A 110 3.38 -12.26 -8.38
C GLY A 110 4.59 -11.43 -8.77
N ILE A 111 5.54 -11.21 -7.84
CA ILE A 111 6.79 -10.50 -8.14
C ILE A 111 7.62 -11.28 -9.17
N ASP A 112 7.72 -12.61 -9.02
CA ASP A 112 8.47 -13.45 -9.94
C ASP A 112 7.91 -13.40 -11.37
N TYR A 113 6.59 -13.50 -11.52
CA TYR A 113 5.92 -13.37 -12.82
C TYR A 113 6.17 -11.99 -13.45
N ILE A 114 5.93 -10.92 -12.69
CA ILE A 114 6.10 -9.54 -13.17
C ILE A 114 7.55 -9.29 -13.59
N SER A 115 8.54 -9.77 -12.83
CA SER A 115 9.97 -9.55 -13.13
C SER A 115 10.43 -10.16 -14.46
N LYS A 116 9.66 -11.11 -15.02
CA LYS A 116 9.96 -11.83 -16.26
C LYS A 116 9.08 -11.41 -17.43
N ILE A 117 8.17 -10.46 -17.21
CA ILE A 117 7.20 -10.09 -18.23
C ILE A 117 7.88 -9.39 -19.41
N ASN A 118 7.39 -9.67 -20.62
CA ASN A 118 7.90 -9.11 -21.86
C ASN A 118 6.73 -8.73 -22.78
N PRO A 119 6.96 -7.97 -23.87
CA PRO A 119 5.89 -7.57 -24.78
C PRO A 119 5.14 -8.70 -25.48
N GLU A 120 5.69 -9.93 -25.52
CA GLU A 120 5.07 -11.07 -26.21
C GLU A 120 3.90 -11.68 -25.41
N VAL A 121 3.65 -11.23 -24.18
CA VAL A 121 2.51 -11.69 -23.37
C VAL A 121 1.16 -11.28 -23.93
N THR A 122 1.11 -10.33 -24.87
CA THR A 122 -0.11 -9.88 -25.54
C THR A 122 0.18 -9.41 -26.97
N GLN A 123 -0.85 -9.38 -27.80
CA GLN A 123 -0.77 -8.89 -29.18
C GLN A 123 -0.98 -7.36 -29.29
N PHE A 124 -1.35 -6.71 -28.19
CA PHE A 124 -1.55 -5.27 -28.16
C PHE A 124 -0.21 -4.52 -28.03
N GLN A 125 -0.15 -3.32 -28.62
CA GLN A 125 1.04 -2.48 -28.61
C GLN A 125 1.51 -2.10 -27.20
N ASP A 126 0.57 -1.81 -26.31
CA ASP A 126 0.82 -1.43 -24.93
C ASP A 126 0.19 -2.43 -23.98
N PHE A 127 0.88 -2.69 -22.86
CA PHE A 127 0.40 -3.60 -21.83
C PHE A 127 0.83 -3.15 -20.44
N GLN A 128 0.04 -3.58 -19.45
CA GLN A 128 0.30 -3.40 -18.04
C GLN A 128 -0.07 -4.68 -17.32
N ALA A 129 0.78 -5.12 -16.40
CA ALA A 129 0.51 -6.24 -15.52
C ALA A 129 0.57 -5.78 -14.07
N ASP A 130 -0.49 -6.08 -13.34
CA ASP A 130 -0.66 -5.68 -11.95
C ASP A 130 -0.88 -6.93 -11.07
N TYR A 131 -0.14 -7.02 -9.98
CA TYR A 131 -0.43 -7.91 -8.85
C TYR A 131 -0.80 -7.04 -7.65
N SER A 132 -1.87 -7.38 -6.95
CA SER A 132 -2.35 -6.61 -5.78
C SER A 132 -2.64 -7.53 -4.60
N THR A 133 -2.33 -7.04 -3.40
CA THR A 133 -2.63 -7.72 -2.13
C THR A 133 -3.87 -7.11 -1.46
N LYS A 134 -4.41 -7.78 -0.43
CA LYS A 134 -5.56 -7.24 0.31
C LYS A 134 -5.25 -5.89 0.98
N GLY A 135 -4.02 -5.70 1.46
CA GLY A 135 -3.58 -4.47 2.15
C GLY A 135 -3.24 -3.28 1.24
N ASP A 136 -3.66 -3.30 -0.03
CA ASP A 136 -3.35 -2.26 -1.03
C ASP A 136 -1.87 -2.12 -1.40
N LEU A 137 -1.09 -3.21 -1.32
CA LEU A 137 0.21 -3.25 -2.01
C LEU A 137 -0.07 -3.59 -3.47
N LYS A 138 0.59 -2.88 -4.39
CA LYS A 138 0.52 -3.16 -5.83
C LYS A 138 1.91 -3.26 -6.44
N ILE A 139 2.16 -4.34 -7.15
CA ILE A 139 3.31 -4.49 -8.04
C ILE A 139 2.78 -4.30 -9.46
N SER A 140 3.30 -3.35 -10.21
CA SER A 140 2.73 -2.94 -11.50
C SER A 140 3.82 -2.68 -12.51
N THR A 141 3.64 -3.11 -13.76
CA THR A 141 4.49 -2.67 -14.86
C THR A 141 3.93 -1.43 -15.53
N PHE A 142 4.82 -0.63 -16.10
CA PHE A 142 4.46 0.40 -17.04
C PHE A 142 5.49 0.44 -18.16
N SER A 143 4.99 0.48 -19.39
CA SER A 143 5.81 0.62 -20.60
C SER A 143 5.99 2.10 -20.95
N SER A 144 7.18 2.43 -21.43
CA SER A 144 7.48 3.73 -22.04
C SER A 144 8.39 3.50 -23.24
N GLY A 145 7.80 3.37 -24.43
CA GLY A 145 8.49 2.86 -25.62
C GLY A 145 8.95 1.42 -25.38
N ASP A 146 10.20 1.11 -25.74
CA ASP A 146 10.77 -0.24 -25.61
C ASP A 146 11.19 -0.64 -24.18
N LYS A 147 11.03 0.28 -23.21
CA LYS A 147 11.41 0.04 -21.82
C LYS A 147 10.18 -0.32 -20.99
N VAL A 148 10.25 -1.47 -20.33
CA VAL A 148 9.28 -1.86 -19.29
C VAL A 148 9.94 -1.67 -17.93
N MET A 149 9.29 -0.88 -17.08
CA MET A 149 9.68 -0.67 -15.68
C MET A 149 8.62 -1.21 -14.74
N ALA A 150 8.97 -1.32 -13.47
CA ALA A 150 8.04 -1.73 -12.43
C ALA A 150 7.94 -0.70 -11.31
N ALA A 151 6.78 -0.66 -10.66
CA ALA A 151 6.53 0.08 -9.44
C ALA A 151 6.03 -0.88 -8.35
N VAL A 152 6.57 -0.71 -7.14
CA VAL A 152 6.04 -1.28 -5.90
C VAL A 152 5.34 -0.14 -5.16
N SER A 153 4.01 -0.16 -5.16
CA SER A 153 3.17 0.88 -4.58
C SER A 153 2.50 0.40 -3.31
N SER A 154 2.49 1.26 -2.30
CA SER A 154 1.84 1.02 -1.01
C SER A 154 0.74 2.05 -0.82
N GLY A 155 -0.48 1.57 -0.53
CA GLY A 155 -1.64 2.40 -0.24
C GLY A 155 -2.44 2.84 -1.47
N LYS A 156 -3.74 3.08 -1.26
CA LYS A 156 -4.68 3.53 -2.29
C LYS A 156 -4.85 5.06 -2.32
N ILE A 157 -4.99 5.68 -1.15
CA ILE A 157 -5.16 7.13 -0.99
C ILE A 157 -3.87 7.68 -0.39
N GLY A 158 -3.24 8.66 -1.04
CA GLY A 158 -1.93 9.18 -0.61
C GLY A 158 -0.81 8.15 -0.71
N GLY A 159 -0.99 7.12 -1.55
CA GLY A 159 -0.03 6.03 -1.72
C GLY A 159 1.33 6.50 -2.23
N VAL A 160 2.35 5.70 -1.95
CA VAL A 160 3.74 5.95 -2.34
C VAL A 160 4.22 4.80 -3.21
N ALA A 161 4.91 5.13 -4.30
CA ALA A 161 5.48 4.17 -5.22
C ALA A 161 7.00 4.24 -5.20
N ALA A 162 7.63 3.07 -5.12
CA ALA A 162 9.04 2.88 -5.39
C ALA A 162 9.23 2.24 -6.77
N TYR A 163 10.21 2.72 -7.53
CA TYR A 163 10.37 2.38 -8.94
C TYR A 163 11.61 1.51 -9.16
N TYR A 164 11.53 0.55 -10.07
CA TYR A 164 12.60 -0.42 -10.32
C TYR A 164 12.68 -0.75 -11.81
N ASN A 165 13.88 -1.11 -12.28
CA ASN A 165 13.98 -1.94 -13.48
C ASN A 165 13.39 -3.32 -13.17
N LEU A 166 12.86 -4.03 -14.17
CA LEU A 166 12.27 -5.36 -13.96
C LEU A 166 13.19 -6.33 -13.22
N ALA A 167 14.48 -6.37 -13.60
CA ALA A 167 15.47 -7.24 -12.97
C ALA A 167 15.70 -6.90 -11.48
N ASP A 168 15.56 -5.63 -11.09
CA ASP A 168 15.77 -5.16 -9.72
C ASP A 168 14.62 -5.54 -8.78
N LEU A 169 13.46 -5.99 -9.30
CA LEU A 169 12.38 -6.54 -8.47
C LEU A 169 12.81 -7.78 -7.68
N SER A 170 13.86 -8.49 -8.14
CA SER A 170 14.47 -9.59 -7.40
C SER A 170 14.91 -9.17 -5.99
N LYS A 171 15.40 -7.94 -5.81
CA LYS A 171 15.79 -7.40 -4.50
C LYS A 171 14.61 -7.36 -3.52
N VAL A 172 13.44 -6.95 -3.99
CA VAL A 172 12.22 -6.92 -3.19
C VAL A 172 11.76 -8.34 -2.88
N LYS A 173 11.77 -9.23 -3.89
CA LYS A 173 11.43 -10.65 -3.72
C LYS A 173 12.29 -11.32 -2.65
N ASP A 174 13.60 -11.09 -2.67
CA ASP A 174 14.56 -11.68 -1.73
C ASP A 174 14.30 -11.22 -0.29
N LEU A 175 13.91 -9.95 -0.09
CA LEU A 175 13.52 -9.45 1.22
C LEU A 175 12.21 -10.08 1.71
N VAL A 176 11.21 -10.23 0.84
CA VAL A 176 9.94 -10.90 1.17
C VAL A 176 10.18 -12.36 1.53
N LEU A 177 11.05 -13.06 0.79
CA LEU A 177 11.43 -14.45 1.08
C LEU A 177 12.12 -14.55 2.45
N LYS A 178 13.12 -13.71 2.72
CA LYS A 178 13.79 -13.66 4.03
C LYS A 178 12.82 -13.36 5.17
N ALA A 179 11.88 -12.45 4.95
CA ALA A 179 10.86 -12.10 5.92
C ALA A 179 9.96 -13.31 6.23
N LYS A 180 9.58 -14.08 5.20
CA LYS A 180 8.83 -15.33 5.34
C LYS A 180 9.59 -16.35 6.18
N THR A 181 10.84 -16.62 5.81
CA THR A 181 11.71 -17.55 6.55
C THR A 181 11.84 -17.14 8.01
N LYS A 182 12.01 -15.84 8.28
CA LYS A 182 12.07 -15.32 9.65
C LYS A 182 10.81 -15.60 10.45
N ILE A 183 9.63 -15.48 9.83
CA ILE A 183 8.36 -15.81 10.49
C ILE A 183 8.27 -17.31 10.78
N GLU A 184 8.71 -18.15 9.84
CA GLU A 184 8.72 -19.61 9.97
C GLU A 184 9.63 -20.11 11.10
N GLU A 185 10.70 -19.37 11.42
CA GLU A 185 11.58 -19.67 12.56
C GLU A 185 10.93 -19.44 13.93
N VAL A 186 9.94 -18.55 14.01
CA VAL A 186 9.35 -18.08 15.29
C VAL A 186 7.89 -18.48 15.48
N LYS A 187 7.26 -19.06 14.47
CA LYS A 187 5.86 -19.51 14.46
C LYS A 187 5.74 -20.93 15.02
#